data_AF-F4YBB7-F1
#
_entry.id   AF-F4YBB7-F1
#
_cell.length_a   1.000
_cell.length_b   1.000
_cell.length_c   1.000
_cell.angle_alpha   90.00
_cell.angle_beta   90.00
_cell.angle_gamma   90.00
#
_symmetry.space_group_name_H-M   'P 1'
#
loop_
_entity.id
_entity.type
_entity.pdbx_description
1 polymer ?
#
loop_
_entity_poly.entity_id
_entity_poly.type
_entity_poly.pdbx_seq_one_letter_code
_entity_poly.pdbx_strand_id
1 'polypeptide(L)'
;AAPMLVPHESSDDCKVAGFHIPRGTMLLVNAWSIHRNPLLWEDPDSFKPERFEDVEVESRKLLPFGVGRRACPGSGLAQRVVGLALGTL
;
A
#
# COMPACT_ATOMS: atom_id res chain seq x y z
N ALA A 1 -5.35 1.39 7.79
CA ALA A 1 -4.61 0.37 7.00
C ALA A 1 -4.06 -0.68 7.95
N ALA A 2 -3.99 -1.94 7.54
CA ALA A 2 -3.33 -2.99 8.31
C ALA A 2 -1.83 -3.03 7.95
N PRO A 3 -0.93 -3.38 8.89
CA PRO A 3 0.51 -3.38 8.63
C PRO A 3 0.94 -4.45 7.60
N MET A 4 0.24 -5.58 7.58
CA MET A 4 0.33 -6.59 6.54
C MET A 4 -0.94 -6.52 5.68
N LEU A 5 -0.80 -6.58 4.35
CA LEU A 5 -1.97 -6.72 3.47
C LEU A 5 -2.60 -8.12 3.62
N VAL A 6 -3.81 -8.27 3.07
CA VAL A 6 -4.48 -9.57 3.02
C VAL A 6 -3.57 -10.60 2.36
N PRO A 7 -3.39 -11.80 2.94
CA PRO A 7 -2.54 -12.84 2.36
C PRO A 7 -2.97 -13.21 0.94
N HIS A 8 -1.97 -13.40 0.09
CA HIS A 8 -2.14 -13.90 -1.27
C HIS A 8 -1.42 -15.24 -1.44
N GLU A 9 -1.61 -15.87 -2.59
CA GLU A 9 -0.91 -17.10 -2.96
C GLU A 9 -0.46 -17.00 -4.43
N SER A 10 0.72 -17.54 -4.76
CA SER A 10 1.19 -17.64 -6.15
C SER A 10 0.34 -18.65 -6.94
N SER A 11 -0.27 -18.18 -8.04
CA SER A 11 -1.08 -19.06 -8.92
C SER A 11 -0.24 -20.07 -9.69
N ASP A 12 1.02 -19.71 -9.96
CA ASP A 12 1.97 -20.42 -10.80
C ASP A 12 3.40 -20.18 -10.27
N ASP A 13 4.34 -21.00 -10.74
CA ASP A 13 5.76 -20.79 -10.55
C ASP A 13 6.17 -19.44 -11.15
N CYS A 14 6.85 -18.60 -10.37
CA CYS A 14 7.27 -17.29 -10.83
C CYS A 14 8.65 -16.89 -10.33
N LYS A 15 9.12 -15.72 -10.76
CA LYS A 15 10.35 -15.08 -10.27
C LYS A 15 10.06 -13.68 -9.76
N VAL A 16 10.51 -13.38 -8.55
CA VAL A 16 10.38 -12.06 -7.92
C VAL A 16 11.73 -11.64 -7.38
N ALA A 17 12.21 -10.45 -7.78
CA ALA A 17 13.52 -9.93 -7.39
C ALA A 17 14.70 -10.94 -7.58
N GLY A 18 14.62 -11.78 -8.61
CA GLY A 18 15.61 -12.82 -8.90
C GLY A 18 15.40 -14.17 -8.19
N PHE A 19 14.50 -14.23 -7.20
CA PHE A 19 14.17 -15.47 -6.49
C PHE A 19 13.10 -16.27 -7.22
N HIS A 20 13.25 -17.59 -7.23
CA HIS A 20 12.21 -18.50 -7.71
C HIS A 20 11.17 -18.75 -6.62
N ILE A 21 9.90 -18.52 -6.95
CA ILE A 21 8.76 -18.70 -6.05
C ILE A 21 7.88 -19.81 -6.63
N PRO A 22 7.81 -20.99 -5.99
CA PRO A 22 6.93 -22.06 -6.43
C PRO A 22 5.46 -21.66 -6.36
N ARG A 23 4.62 -22.28 -7.19
CA ARG A 23 3.16 -22.23 -7.10
C ARG A 23 2.67 -22.63 -5.70
N GLY A 24 1.64 -21.97 -5.20
CA GLY A 24 1.08 -22.25 -3.87
C GLY A 24 1.83 -21.58 -2.72
N THR A 25 2.84 -20.73 -3.01
CA THR A 25 3.58 -20.01 -1.97
C THR A 25 2.74 -18.85 -1.44
N MET A 26 2.54 -18.80 -0.13
CA MET A 26 1.87 -17.69 0.53
C MET A 26 2.69 -16.40 0.43
N LEU A 27 2.05 -15.32 -0.02
CA LEU A 27 2.62 -13.99 -0.11
C LEU A 27 2.04 -13.09 0.97
N LEU A 28 2.93 -12.54 1.80
CA LEU A 28 2.59 -11.54 2.81
C LEU A 28 3.29 -10.22 2.47
N VAL A 29 2.50 -9.21 2.07
CA VAL A 29 3.04 -7.88 1.75
C VAL A 29 3.10 -7.03 3.01
N ASN A 30 4.31 -6.64 3.41
CA ASN A 30 4.55 -5.73 4.52
C ASN A 30 4.31 -4.28 4.08
N ALA A 31 3.05 -3.83 4.10
CA ALA A 31 2.70 -2.46 3.77
C ALA A 31 3.28 -1.46 4.78
N TRP A 32 3.41 -1.86 6.05
CA TRP A 32 4.00 -1.04 7.10
C TRP A 32 5.43 -0.61 6.78
N SER A 33 6.28 -1.54 6.32
CA SER A 33 7.67 -1.21 5.96
C SER A 33 7.75 -0.35 4.70
N ILE A 34 6.87 -0.58 3.72
CA ILE A 34 6.79 0.24 2.50
C ILE A 34 6.39 1.68 2.83
N HIS A 35 5.36 1.87 3.66
CA HIS A 35 4.86 3.20 4.03
C HIS A 35 5.81 3.97 4.95
N ARG A 36 6.81 3.30 5.53
CA ARG A 36 7.83 3.89 6.43
C ARG A 36 9.26 3.77 5.91
N ASN A 37 9.44 3.46 4.64
CA ASN A 37 10.78 3.32 4.09
C ASN A 37 11.50 4.68 4.08
N PRO A 38 12.62 4.87 4.82
CA PRO A 38 13.34 6.15 4.86
C PRO A 38 14.01 6.53 3.54
N LEU A 39 14.16 5.58 2.60
CA LEU A 39 14.62 5.86 1.24
C LEU A 39 13.51 6.44 0.35
N LEU A 40 12.24 6.31 0.75
CA LEU A 40 11.08 6.80 0.01
C LEU A 40 10.40 8.00 0.69
N TRP A 41 10.53 8.12 2.01
CA TRP A 41 9.89 9.13 2.83
C TRP A 41 10.91 9.82 3.74
N GLU A 42 11.01 11.14 3.66
CA GLU A 42 11.68 11.96 4.68
C GLU A 42 10.84 11.90 5.97
N ASP A 43 11.47 11.70 7.14
CA ASP A 43 10.81 11.56 8.44
C ASP A 43 9.60 10.58 8.41
N PRO A 44 9.82 9.29 8.08
CA PRO A 44 8.74 8.33 7.81
C PRO A 44 7.81 8.07 9.00
N ASP A 45 8.31 8.26 10.23
CA ASP A 45 7.55 8.03 11.45
C ASP A 45 6.78 9.27 11.93
N SER A 46 6.99 10.43 11.30
CA SER A 46 6.28 11.66 11.61
C SER A 46 4.96 11.76 10.84
N PHE A 47 3.90 12.20 11.53
CA PHE A 47 2.65 12.61 10.89
C PHE A 47 2.84 14.00 10.26
N LYS A 48 3.04 14.04 8.93
CA LYS A 48 3.35 15.24 8.15
C LYS A 48 2.44 15.32 6.92
N PRO A 49 1.18 15.79 7.06
CA PRO A 49 0.24 15.89 5.93
C PRO A 49 0.77 16.68 4.74
N GLU A 50 1.61 17.68 5.00
CA GLU A 50 2.18 18.61 4.02
C GLU A 50 3.04 17.89 2.97
N ARG A 51 3.54 16.68 3.27
CA ARG A 51 4.30 15.86 2.30
C ARG A 51 3.48 15.45 1.06
N PHE A 52 2.17 15.67 1.10
CA PHE A 52 1.22 15.26 0.07
C PHE A 52 0.64 16.44 -0.73
N GLU A 53 0.98 17.69 -0.39
CA GLU A 53 0.35 18.88 -0.99
C GLU A 53 0.82 19.16 -2.43
N ASP A 54 2.11 18.93 -2.74
CA ASP A 54 2.73 19.28 -4.02
C ASP A 54 3.31 18.06 -4.79
N VAL A 55 2.92 16.85 -4.42
CA VAL A 55 3.53 15.62 -4.95
C VAL A 55 2.46 14.69 -5.51
N GLU A 56 2.60 14.31 -6.78
CA GLU A 56 1.98 13.07 -7.26
C GLU A 56 2.64 11.90 -6.53
N VAL A 57 1.97 11.40 -5.51
CA VAL A 57 2.45 10.22 -4.78
C VAL A 57 2.46 9.05 -5.74
N GLU A 58 3.66 8.60 -6.09
CA GLU A 58 3.82 7.37 -6.85
C GLU A 58 3.01 6.24 -6.19
N SER A 59 2.16 5.59 -6.99
CA SER A 59 1.19 4.59 -6.53
C SER A 59 1.80 3.37 -5.81
N ARG A 60 3.13 3.25 -5.80
CA ARG A 60 3.90 2.16 -5.17
C ARG A 60 4.55 2.56 -3.84
N LYS A 61 4.65 3.86 -3.51
CA LYS A 61 5.17 4.35 -2.22
C LYS A 61 4.10 4.27 -1.13
N LEU A 62 2.83 4.39 -1.52
CA LEU A 62 1.67 4.34 -0.63
C LEU A 62 0.64 3.33 -1.15
N LEU A 63 0.35 2.31 -0.35
CA LEU A 63 -0.53 1.18 -0.69
C LEU A 63 -1.65 1.00 0.35
N PRO A 64 -2.50 2.02 0.61
CA PRO A 64 -3.50 1.96 1.68
C PRO A 64 -4.63 0.96 1.36
N PHE A 65 -4.79 0.65 0.08
CA PHE A 65 -5.83 -0.21 -0.48
C PHE A 65 -5.27 -1.37 -1.32
N GLY A 66 -3.96 -1.65 -1.21
CA GLY A 66 -3.27 -2.60 -2.08
C GLY A 66 -3.20 -2.12 -3.54
N VAL A 67 -2.80 -3.02 -4.44
CA VAL A 67 -2.61 -2.74 -5.87
C VAL A 67 -2.91 -3.99 -6.72
N GLY A 68 -3.19 -3.79 -8.00
CA GLY A 68 -3.42 -4.88 -8.96
C GLY A 68 -4.80 -5.51 -8.84
N ARG A 69 -4.93 -6.77 -9.31
CA ARG A 69 -6.23 -7.46 -9.47
C ARG A 69 -7.04 -7.65 -8.18
N ARG A 70 -6.41 -7.51 -7.02
CA ARG A 70 -7.05 -7.64 -5.69
C ARG A 70 -6.95 -6.36 -4.86
N ALA A 71 -6.72 -5.21 -5.51
CA ALA A 71 -6.86 -3.92 -4.84
C ALA A 71 -8.28 -3.77 -4.25
N CYS A 72 -8.40 -3.02 -3.16
CA CYS A 72 -9.66 -2.87 -2.44
C CYS A 72 -10.74 -2.29 -3.38
N PRO A 73 -11.86 -2.99 -3.61
CA PRO A 73 -12.93 -2.50 -4.46
C PRO A 73 -13.64 -1.28 -3.85
N GLY A 74 -13.55 -1.10 -2.52
CA GLY A 74 -14.13 0.03 -1.80
C GLY A 74 -13.24 1.26 -1.73
N SER A 75 -12.06 1.28 -2.37
CA SER A 75 -11.09 2.38 -2.27
C SER A 75 -11.69 3.74 -2.63
N GLY A 76 -12.47 3.82 -3.71
CA GLY A 76 -13.15 5.05 -4.12
C GLY A 76 -14.20 5.55 -3.11
N LEU A 77 -14.96 4.64 -2.50
CA LEU A 77 -15.92 5.00 -1.46
C LEU A 77 -15.20 5.49 -0.20
N ALA A 78 -14.17 4.77 0.24
CA ALA A 78 -13.39 5.11 1.42
C ALA A 78 -12.77 6.51 1.31
N GLN A 79 -12.18 6.83 0.14
CA GLN A 79 -11.62 8.17 -0.11
C GLN A 79 -12.67 9.28 0.03
N ARG A 80 -13.86 9.08 -0.53
CA ARG A 80 -14.97 10.04 -0.42
C ARG A 80 -15.43 10.19 1.02
N VAL A 81 -15.64 9.09 1.74
CA VAL A 81 -16.12 9.12 3.13
C VAL A 81 -15.11 9.79 4.06
N VAL A 82 -13.83 9.44 3.95
CA VAL A 82 -12.77 10.05 4.77
C VAL A 82 -12.64 11.55 4.47
N GLY A 83 -12.62 11.93 3.18
CA GLY A 83 -12.56 13.33 2.77
C GLY A 83 -13.76 14.14 3.27
N LEU A 84 -14.98 13.60 3.12
CA LEU A 84 -16.20 14.25 3.63
C LEU A 84 -16.16 14.38 5.15
N ALA A 85 -15.85 13.31 5.88
CA ALA A 85 -15.79 13.34 7.33
C ALA A 85 -14.81 14.42 7.84
N LEU A 86 -13.60 14.49 7.26
CA LEU A 86 -12.62 15.52 7.61
C LEU A 86 -13.06 16.93 7.25
N GLY A 87 -13.76 17.11 6.12
CA GLY A 87 -14.20 18.43 5.66
C GLY A 87 -15.45 18.98 6.37
N THR A 88 -16.20 18.14 7.09
CA THR A 88 -17.43 18.52 7.80
C THR A 88 -17.32 18.59 9.32
N LEU A 89 -16.17 18.19 9.88
CA LEU A 89 -15.84 18.39 11.30
C LEU A 89 -15.35 19.82 11.53
#